data_AF-A0A938UEW8-F1
#
_entry.id   AF-A0A938UEW8-F1
#
_cell.length_a   1.000
_cell.length_b   1.000
_cell.length_c   1.000
_cell.angle_alpha   90.00
_cell.angle_beta   90.00
_cell.angle_gamma   90.00
#
_symmetry.space_group_name_H-M   'P 1'
#
loop_
_entity.id
_entity.type
_entity.pdbx_description
1 polymer ?
#
loop_
_entity_poly.entity_id
_entity_poly.type
_entity_poly.pdbx_seq_one_letter_code
_entity_poly.pdbx_strand_id
1 'polypeptide(L)'
;MAELSSREKLQRLIPHWIEHNRSHAAEFTRWAEAANADGHTSTAALIENAAALLCRAETELMAALEQAGGAAAEHTHEGGHHHHHGHGE
;
A
#
# COMPACT_ATOMS: atom_id res chain seq x y z
N MET A 1 14.33 -21.62 -6.17
CA MET A 1 13.26 -20.79 -5.60
C MET A 1 12.04 -20.99 -6.48
N ALA A 2 10.88 -21.31 -5.91
CA ALA A 2 9.66 -21.44 -6.72
C ALA A 2 9.21 -20.05 -7.19
N GLU A 3 8.94 -19.90 -8.48
CA GLU A 3 8.36 -18.68 -9.04
C GLU A 3 6.93 -18.51 -8.50
N LEU A 4 6.62 -17.33 -7.96
CA LEU A 4 5.26 -17.01 -7.54
C LEU A 4 4.33 -17.03 -8.76
N SER A 5 3.15 -17.64 -8.59
CA SER A 5 2.07 -17.54 -9.57
C SER A 5 1.61 -16.09 -9.73
N SER A 6 0.97 -15.78 -10.85
CA SER A 6 0.41 -14.44 -11.09
C SER A 6 -0.57 -14.03 -9.99
N ARG A 7 -1.33 -14.98 -9.43
CA ARG A 7 -2.25 -14.74 -8.31
C ARG A 7 -1.49 -14.32 -7.05
N GLU A 8 -0.48 -15.07 -6.65
CA GLU A 8 0.32 -14.77 -5.45
C GLU A 8 1.07 -13.43 -5.60
N LYS A 9 1.53 -13.11 -6.82
CA LYS A 9 2.12 -11.79 -7.12
C LYS A 9 1.09 -10.67 -6.91
N LEU A 10 -0.13 -10.81 -7.43
CA LEU A 10 -1.20 -9.81 -7.25
C LEU A 10 -1.59 -9.63 -5.79
N GLN A 11 -1.73 -10.72 -5.03
CA GLN A 11 -2.06 -10.67 -3.60
C GLN A 11 -0.99 -9.96 -2.75
N ARG A 12 0.27 -9.89 -3.22
CA ARG A 12 1.36 -9.14 -2.57
C ARG A 12 1.47 -7.70 -3.05
N LEU A 13 1.32 -7.47 -4.35
CA LEU A 13 1.50 -6.15 -4.96
C LEU A 13 0.34 -5.20 -4.69
N ILE A 14 -0.91 -5.68 -4.74
CA ILE A 14 -2.08 -4.83 -4.57
C ILE A 14 -2.10 -4.14 -3.20
N PRO A 15 -1.87 -4.83 -2.05
CA PRO A 15 -1.75 -4.17 -0.75
C PRO A 15 -0.62 -3.13 -0.71
N HIS A 16 0.51 -3.41 -1.36
CA HIS A 16 1.63 -2.48 -1.44
C HIS A 16 1.26 -1.20 -2.21
N TRP A 17 0.55 -1.33 -3.33
CA TRP A 17 0.06 -0.17 -4.10
C TRP A 17 -0.99 0.64 -3.33
N ILE A 18 -1.88 -0.02 -2.57
CA ILE A 18 -2.84 0.67 -1.70
C ILE A 18 -2.11 1.53 -0.67
N GLU A 19 -1.12 0.98 0.02
CA GLU A 19 -0.33 1.72 1.01
C GLU A 19 0.39 2.91 0.37
N HIS A 20 0.95 2.71 -0.81
CA HIS A 20 1.62 3.77 -1.56
C HIS A 20 0.66 4.89 -1.99
N ASN A 21 -0.54 4.54 -2.46
CA ASN A 21 -1.59 5.50 -2.80
C ASN A 21 -1.98 6.36 -1.60
N ARG A 22 -2.14 5.76 -0.41
CA ARG A 22 -2.45 6.48 0.83
C ARG A 22 -1.34 7.47 1.22
N SER A 23 -0.09 7.02 1.15
CA SER A 23 1.08 7.87 1.42
C SER A 23 1.13 9.07 0.47
N HIS A 24 0.95 8.84 -0.83
CA HIS A 24 0.92 9.92 -1.82
C HIS A 24 -0.29 10.83 -1.69
N ALA A 25 -1.50 10.30 -1.46
CA ALA A 25 -2.69 11.12 -1.26
C ALA A 25 -2.50 12.07 -0.06
N ALA A 26 -1.95 11.58 1.06
CA ALA A 26 -1.66 12.39 2.22
C ALA A 26 -0.62 13.49 1.94
N GLU A 27 0.44 13.17 1.18
CA GLU A 27 1.45 14.15 0.78
C GLU A 27 0.87 15.21 -0.17
N PHE A 28 0.07 14.79 -1.14
CA PHE A 28 -0.59 15.70 -2.09
C PHE A 28 -1.53 16.66 -1.37
N THR A 29 -2.36 16.17 -0.44
CA THR A 29 -3.24 17.04 0.34
C THR A 29 -2.46 18.11 1.11
N ARG A 30 -1.33 17.75 1.75
CA ARG A 30 -0.47 18.73 2.46
C ARG A 30 0.07 19.81 1.51
N TRP A 31 0.47 19.43 0.30
CA TRP A 31 0.96 20.39 -0.69
C TRP A 31 -0.14 21.21 -1.35
N ALA A 32 -1.35 20.66 -1.50
CA ALA A 32 -2.52 21.42 -1.93
C ALA A 32 -2.86 22.50 -0.91
N GLU A 33 -2.85 22.16 0.39
CA GLU A 33 -3.05 23.13 1.49
C GLU A 33 -1.98 24.24 1.46
N ALA A 34 -0.70 23.88 1.35
CA ALA A 34 0.39 24.83 1.26
C ALA A 34 0.27 25.75 0.03
N ALA A 35 0.02 25.18 -1.15
CA ALA A 35 -0.18 25.93 -2.38
C ALA A 35 -1.38 26.89 -2.28
N ASN A 36 -2.46 26.48 -1.62
CA ASN A 36 -3.61 27.34 -1.40
C ASN A 36 -3.29 28.50 -0.45
N ALA A 37 -2.53 28.24 0.63
CA ALA A 37 -2.08 29.26 1.57
C ALA A 37 -1.17 30.31 0.89
N ASP A 38 -0.38 29.91 -0.10
CA ASP A 38 0.48 30.80 -0.89
C ASP A 38 -0.26 31.51 -2.06
N GLY A 39 -1.59 31.33 -2.17
CA GLY A 39 -2.42 31.97 -3.20
C GLY A 39 -2.41 31.27 -4.55
N HIS A 40 -1.81 30.09 -4.67
CA HIS A 40 -1.81 29.26 -5.87
C HIS A 40 -3.06 28.36 -5.95
N THR A 41 -4.25 28.95 -5.82
CA THR A 41 -5.53 28.20 -5.69
C THR A 41 -5.80 27.23 -6.85
N SER A 42 -5.51 27.61 -8.10
CA SER A 42 -5.70 26.69 -9.24
C SER A 42 -4.78 25.48 -9.18
N THR A 43 -3.53 25.67 -8.74
CA THR A 43 -2.58 24.57 -8.55
C THR A 43 -3.01 23.67 -7.40
N ALA A 44 -3.42 24.26 -6.28
CA ALA A 44 -3.95 23.53 -5.13
C ALA A 44 -5.12 22.63 -5.52
N ALA A 45 -6.09 23.16 -6.28
CA ALA A 45 -7.24 22.39 -6.75
C ALA A 45 -6.83 21.21 -7.64
N LEU A 46 -5.82 21.37 -8.50
CA LEU A 46 -5.33 20.26 -9.34
C LEU A 46 -4.63 19.17 -8.50
N ILE A 47 -3.85 19.56 -7.49
CA ILE A 47 -3.18 18.62 -6.58
C ILE A 47 -4.20 17.87 -5.73
N GLU A 48 -5.22 18.55 -5.21
CA GLU A 48 -6.32 17.95 -4.45
C GLU A 48 -7.10 16.94 -5.31
N ASN A 49 -7.38 17.27 -6.56
CA ASN A 49 -7.99 16.33 -7.51
C ASN A 49 -7.10 15.09 -7.75
N ALA A 50 -5.77 15.25 -7.82
CA ALA A 50 -4.86 14.12 -7.94
C ALA A 50 -4.91 13.21 -6.69
N ALA A 51 -4.99 13.79 -5.48
CA ALA A 51 -5.18 13.03 -4.25
C ALA A 51 -6.50 12.24 -4.27
N ALA A 52 -7.59 12.86 -4.72
CA ALA A 52 -8.89 12.20 -4.85
C ALA A 52 -8.87 11.03 -5.85
N LEU A 53 -8.11 11.15 -6.95
CA LEU A 53 -7.91 10.05 -7.90
C LEU A 53 -7.17 8.86 -7.27
N LEU A 54 -6.19 9.11 -6.40
CA LEU A 54 -5.50 8.05 -5.66
C LEU A 54 -6.44 7.31 -4.69
N CYS A 55 -7.32 8.03 -3.99
CA CYS A 55 -8.35 7.41 -3.14
C CYS A 55 -9.34 6.55 -3.94
N ARG A 56 -9.72 6.99 -5.14
CA ARG A 56 -10.54 6.18 -6.05
C ARG A 56 -9.79 4.95 -6.52
N ALA A 57 -8.53 5.10 -6.91
CA ALA A 57 -7.68 3.98 -7.30
C ALA A 57 -7.52 2.96 -6.16
N GLU A 58 -7.39 3.41 -4.91
CA GLU A 58 -7.40 2.54 -3.73
C GLU A 58 -8.68 1.69 -3.65
N THR A 59 -9.86 2.27 -3.87
CA THR A 59 -11.13 1.54 -3.85
C THR A 59 -11.17 0.43 -4.90
N GLU A 60 -10.73 0.73 -6.12
CA GLU A 60 -10.63 -0.26 -7.20
C GLU A 60 -9.60 -1.34 -6.90
N LEU A 61 -8.47 -0.97 -6.28
CA LEU A 61 -7.43 -1.91 -5.85
C LEU A 61 -7.93 -2.84 -4.73
N MET A 62 -8.72 -2.34 -3.78
CA MET A 62 -9.34 -3.18 -2.75
C MET A 62 -10.26 -4.22 -3.40
N ALA A 63 -11.13 -3.81 -4.32
CA ALA A 63 -11.97 -4.73 -5.07
C ALA A 63 -11.14 -5.74 -5.88
N ALA A 64 -10.05 -5.30 -6.52
CA ALA A 64 -9.15 -6.18 -7.24
C ALA A 64 -8.48 -7.22 -6.33
N LEU A 65 -8.12 -6.85 -5.10
CA LEU A 65 -7.56 -7.76 -4.10
C LEU A 65 -8.57 -8.84 -3.71
N GLU A 66 -9.82 -8.46 -3.50
CA GLU A 66 -10.91 -9.41 -3.21
C GLU A 66 -11.05 -10.43 -4.35
N GLN A 67 -11.07 -9.97 -5.60
CA GLN A 67 -11.17 -10.84 -6.78
C GLN A 67 -9.91 -11.72 -6.98
N ALA A 68 -8.74 -11.24 -6.55
CA ALA A 68 -7.51 -12.02 -6.55
C ALA A 68 -7.50 -13.14 -5.47
N GLY A 69 -8.51 -13.19 -4.61
CA GLY A 69 -8.67 -14.20 -3.55
C GLY A 69 -8.48 -13.65 -2.13
N GLY A 70 -8.58 -12.33 -1.93
CA GLY A 70 -8.35 -11.67 -0.65
C GLY A 70 -6.89 -11.80 -0.20
N ALA A 71 -6.52 -11.13 0.90
CA ALA A 71 -5.22 -11.34 1.52
C ALA A 71 -4.99 -12.84 1.67
N ALA A 72 -3.82 -13.33 1.24
CA ALA A 72 -3.38 -14.66 1.59
C ALA A 72 -3.32 -14.71 3.12
N ALA A 73 -4.40 -15.15 3.75
CA ALA A 73 -4.37 -15.59 5.13
C ALA A 73 -3.28 -16.65 5.17
N GLU A 74 -2.20 -16.29 5.88
CA GLU A 74 -1.20 -17.20 6.39
C GLU A 74 -0.36 -17.93 5.32
N HIS A 75 0.78 -17.31 4.96
CA HIS A 75 1.97 -18.14 4.85
C HIS A 75 2.38 -18.55 6.27
N THR A 76 1.78 -19.65 6.74
CA THR A 76 2.44 -20.54 7.69
C THR A 76 3.81 -20.88 7.11
N HIS A 77 4.85 -20.17 7.53
CA HIS A 77 6.19 -20.73 7.45
C HIS A 77 6.31 -21.74 8.58
N GLU A 78 5.97 -22.99 8.28
CA GLU A 78 6.56 -24.13 8.96
C GLU A 78 8.08 -24.02 8.83
N GLY A 79 8.71 -23.52 9.89
CA GLY A 79 10.14 -23.27 9.99
C GLY A 79 10.52 -23.08 11.44
N GLY A 80 10.19 -24.07 12.28
CA GLY A 80 10.61 -24.09 13.67
C GLY A 80 12.13 -24.18 13.77
N HIS A 81 12.78 -23.09 14.15
CA HIS A 81 14.15 -23.11 14.65
C HIS A 81 14.17 -22.42 16.02
N HIS A 82 13.91 -23.23 17.05
CA HIS A 82 14.33 -22.94 18.42
C HIS A 82 15.86 -22.83 18.44
N HIS A 83 16.41 -21.64 18.66
CA HIS A 83 17.75 -21.53 19.22
C HIS A 83 17.63 -21.21 20.71
N HIS A 84 17.72 -22.31 21.46
CA HIS A 84 17.82 -22.39 22.90
C HIS A 84 19.06 -21.64 23.41
N HIS A 85 18.86 -20.82 24.45
CA HIS A 85 19.93 -20.23 25.27
C HIS A 85 20.78 -21.33 25.92
N GLY A 86 22.08 -21.38 25.62
CA GLY A 86 23.06 -22.22 26.30
C GLY A 86 24.14 -21.34 26.94
N HIS A 87 24.09 -21.27 28.27
CA HIS A 87 25.09 -20.67 29.16
C HIS A 87 26.18 -21.71 29.48
N GLY A 88 27.44 -21.29 29.61
CA GLY A 88 28.57 -22.09 30.11
C GLY A 88 29.89 -21.64 29.45
N GLU A 89 31.01 -21.40 30.11
CA GLU A 89 31.43 -21.37 31.53
C GLU A 89 32.43 -20.22 31.68
#